data_AF-A0AAW2IV03-F1
#
_entry.id   AF-A0AAW2IV03-F1
#
_cell.length_a   1.000
_cell.length_b   1.000
_cell.length_c   1.000
_cell.angle_alpha   90.00
_cell.angle_beta   90.00
_cell.angle_gamma   90.00
#
_symmetry.space_group_name_H-M   'P 1'
#
loop_
_entity.id
_entity.type
_entity.pdbx_description
1 polymer ?
#
loop_
_entity_poly.entity_id
_entity_poly.type
_entity_poly.pdbx_seq_one_letter_code
_entity_poly.pdbx_strand_id
1 'polypeptide(L)' 'MTNEIQKQYDRLEDVPSIMLRMKDIYAVPDRHIRYTATEAFFRTKMTKGSSVHSHGVKMLTLVEKFEDL' A
#
# COMPACT_ATOMS: atom_id res chain seq x y z
N MET A 1 14.94 -5.27 -27.17
CA MET A 1 13.95 -4.79 -26.17
C MET A 1 14.64 -3.75 -25.31
N THR A 2 14.53 -2.48 -25.67
CA THR A 2 14.98 -1.39 -24.80
C THR A 2 13.79 -1.06 -23.92
N ASN A 3 13.91 -1.31 -22.63
CA ASN A 3 12.83 -1.03 -21.68
C ASN A 3 12.52 0.48 -21.74
N GLU A 4 11.28 0.87 -22.06
CA GLU A 4 10.82 2.28 -22.07
C GLU A 4 11.25 3.03 -20.81
N ILE A 5 11.32 2.32 -19.67
CA ILE A 5 11.80 2.82 -18.40
C ILE A 5 13.28 3.24 -18.50
N GLN A 6 14.13 2.43 -19.12
CA GLN A 6 15.56 2.71 -19.31
C GLN A 6 15.77 4.01 -20.13
N LYS A 7 15.01 4.18 -21.21
CA LYS A 7 15.05 5.39 -22.05
C LYS A 7 14.64 6.66 -21.30
N GLN A 8 13.78 6.54 -20.28
CA GLN A 8 13.41 7.68 -19.44
C GLN A 8 14.50 8.02 -18.42
N TYR A 9 15.27 7.04 -17.96
CA TYR A 9 16.38 7.27 -17.04
C TYR A 9 17.62 7.86 -17.72
N ASP A 10 17.88 7.51 -18.99
CA ASP A 10 18.97 8.12 -19.79
C ASP A 10 18.81 9.64 -19.98
N ARG A 11 17.62 10.20 -19.72
CA ARG A 11 17.29 11.63 -19.82
C ARG A 11 17.35 12.39 -18.49
N LEU A 12 17.63 11.71 -17.38
CA LEU A 12 17.73 12.34 -16.07
C LEU A 12 19.19 12.73 -15.80
N GLU A 13 19.50 14.01 -15.93
CA GLU A 13 20.87 14.55 -15.82
C GLU A 13 21.39 14.65 -14.37
N ASP A 14 20.53 14.54 -13.36
CA ASP A 14 20.94 14.65 -11.95
C ASP A 14 20.49 13.47 -11.07
N VAL A 15 21.42 13.02 -10.21
CA VAL A 15 21.26 11.91 -9.27
C VAL A 15 20.10 12.14 -8.27
N PRO A 16 19.92 13.33 -7.66
CA PRO A 16 18.73 13.64 -6.86
C PRO A 16 17.39 13.39 -7.56
N SER A 17 17.23 13.75 -8.83
CA SER A 17 16.01 13.55 -9.62
C SER A 17 15.72 12.06 -9.87
N ILE A 18 16.77 11.26 -10.09
CA ILE A 18 16.66 9.79 -10.18
C ILE A 18 16.23 9.20 -8.84
N MET A 19 16.84 9.65 -7.73
CA MET A 19 16.51 9.17 -6.38
C MET A 19 15.09 9.55 -5.97
N LEU A 20 14.61 10.75 -6.34
CA LEU A 20 13.24 11.18 -6.07
C LEU A 20 12.23 10.30 -6.82
N ARG A 21 12.45 10.06 -8.13
CA ARG A 21 11.61 9.15 -8.92
C ARG A 21 11.65 7.72 -8.40
N MET A 22 12.81 7.24 -7.97
CA MET A 22 12.92 5.93 -7.34
C MET A 22 12.15 5.90 -6.02
N LYS A 23 12.17 6.96 -5.22
CA LYS A 23 11.38 7.04 -3.99
C LYS A 23 9.87 7.06 -4.27
N ASP A 24 9.43 7.68 -5.35
CA ASP A 24 8.03 7.69 -5.77
C ASP A 24 7.58 6.33 -6.34
N ILE A 25 8.41 5.72 -7.20
CA ILE A 25 8.12 4.41 -7.83
C ILE A 25 8.25 3.26 -6.82
N TYR A 26 9.24 3.36 -5.94
CA TYR A 26 9.57 2.41 -4.89
C TYR A 26 9.30 3.03 -3.52
N ALA A 27 8.16 3.71 -3.36
CA ALA A 27 7.56 3.93 -2.05
C ALA A 27 7.11 2.56 -1.48
N VAL A 28 8.07 1.66 -1.28
CA VAL A 28 7.94 0.32 -0.71
C VAL A 28 7.33 0.38 0.69
N PRO A 29 7.61 1.40 1.54
CA PRO A 29 6.92 1.53 2.81
C PRO A 29 5.40 1.65 2.60
N ASP A 30 4.97 2.52 1.71
CA ASP A 30 3.56 2.75 1.42
C ASP A 30 2.89 1.53 0.77
N ARG A 31 3.56 0.86 -0.17
CA ARG A 31 3.03 -0.38 -0.78
C ARG A 31 2.91 -1.52 0.23
N HIS A 32 3.90 -1.70 1.10
CA HIS A 32 3.88 -2.74 2.12
C HIS A 32 2.81 -2.43 3.19
N ILE A 33 2.72 -1.18 3.65
CA ILE A 33 1.69 -0.77 4.62
C ILE A 33 0.29 -0.96 4.02
N ARG A 34 0.07 -0.53 2.78
CA ARG A 34 -1.19 -0.80 2.05
C ARG A 34 -1.46 -2.29 1.96
N TYR A 35 -0.48 -3.11 1.58
CA TYR A 35 -0.64 -4.56 1.52
C TYR A 35 -1.03 -5.17 2.87
N THR A 36 -0.30 -4.84 3.95
CA THR A 36 -0.59 -5.36 5.29
C THR A 36 -1.96 -4.95 5.81
N ALA A 37 -2.37 -3.69 5.57
CA ALA A 37 -3.71 -3.22 5.93
C ALA A 37 -4.80 -3.98 5.15
N THR A 38 -4.60 -4.13 3.83
CA THR A 38 -5.51 -4.88 2.93
C THR A 38 -5.63 -6.34 3.35
N GLU A 39 -4.51 -6.98 3.66
CA GLU A 39 -4.48 -8.37 4.12
C GLU A 39 -5.23 -8.54 5.45
N ALA A 40 -4.98 -7.67 6.45
CA ALA A 40 -5.65 -7.72 7.74
C ALA A 40 -7.18 -7.58 7.59
N PHE A 41 -7.64 -6.67 6.72
CA PHE A 41 -9.06 -6.48 6.44
C PHE A 41 -9.70 -7.73 5.83
N PHE A 42 -9.16 -8.26 4.73
CA PHE A 42 -9.76 -9.42 4.05
C PHE A 42 -9.67 -10.72 4.85
N ARG A 43 -8.65 -10.87 5.69
CA ARG A 43 -8.49 -12.03 6.57
C ARG A 43 -9.37 -11.96 7.82
N THR A 44 -9.88 -10.79 8.19
CA THR A 44 -10.77 -10.65 9.35
C THR A 44 -12.13 -11.25 9.03
N LYS A 45 -12.33 -12.50 9.45
CA LYS A 45 -13.62 -13.21 9.32
C LYS A 45 -14.39 -13.16 10.63
N MET A 46 -15.71 -13.08 10.52
CA MET A 46 -16.58 -13.22 11.68
C MET A 46 -16.58 -14.68 12.14
N THR A 47 -16.30 -14.92 13.41
CA THR A 47 -16.38 -16.26 14.00
C THR A 47 -17.86 -16.65 14.14
N LYS A 48 -18.20 -17.90 13.80
CA LYS A 48 -19.58 -18.40 13.94
C LYS A 48 -20.03 -18.28 15.41
N GLY A 49 -21.22 -17.71 15.63
CA GLY A 49 -21.76 -17.46 16.96
C GLY A 49 -21.18 -16.24 17.69
N SER A 50 -20.25 -15.50 17.07
CA SER A 50 -19.79 -14.21 17.62
C SER A 50 -20.78 -13.07 17.36
N SER A 51 -20.67 -12.00 18.15
CA SER A 51 -21.51 -10.81 17.99
C SER A 51 -21.21 -10.07 16.69
N VAL A 52 -22.26 -9.81 15.90
CA VAL A 52 -22.18 -8.98 14.69
C VAL A 52 -21.70 -7.57 15.02
N HIS A 53 -22.13 -7.02 16.16
CA HIS A 53 -21.72 -5.69 16.59
C HIS A 53 -20.21 -5.61 16.85
N SER A 54 -19.65 -6.57 17.60
CA SER A 54 -18.22 -6.57 17.89
C SER A 54 -17.37 -6.83 16.65
N HIS A 55 -17.85 -7.65 15.71
CA HIS A 55 -17.21 -7.80 14.41
C HIS A 55 -17.29 -6.51 13.58
N GLY A 56 -18.44 -5.83 13.55
CA GLY A 56 -18.63 -4.56 12.84
C GLY A 56 -17.70 -3.46 13.34
N VAL A 57 -17.53 -3.32 14.66
CA VAL A 57 -16.57 -2.37 15.25
C VAL A 57 -15.14 -2.70 14.80
N LYS A 58 -14.74 -3.98 14.80
CA LYS A 58 -13.41 -4.38 14.31
C LYS A 58 -13.20 -4.05 12.83
N MET A 59 -14.22 -4.25 12.00
CA MET A 59 -14.15 -3.92 10.58
C MET A 59 -14.06 -2.40 10.36
N LEU A 60 -14.81 -1.60 11.12
CA LEU A 60 -14.74 -0.13 11.07
C LEU A 60 -13.32 0.39 11.40
N THR A 61 -12.72 -0.11 12.47
CA THR A 61 -11.34 0.27 12.84
C THR A 61 -10.31 -0.12 11.78
N LEU A 62 -10.55 -1.19 11.01
CA LEU A 62 -9.70 -1.55 9.89
C LEU A 62 -9.95 -0.66 8.65
N VAL A 63 -11.18 -0.17 8.46
CA VAL A 63 -11.53 0.81 7.41
C VAL A 63 -10.88 2.17 7.67
N GLU A 64 -10.94 2.66 8.90
CA GLU A 64 -10.32 3.94 9.31
C GLU A 64 -8.81 3.95 8.99
N LYS A 65 -8.12 2.81 9.15
CA LYS A 65 -6.71 2.67 8.78
C LYS A 65 -6.42 2.78 7.28
N PHE A 66 -7.42 2.68 6.40
CA PHE A 66 -7.26 2.98 4.98
C PHE A 66 -7.48 4.45 4.66
N GLU A 67 -8.22 5.19 5.48
CA GLU A 67 -8.39 6.64 5.27
C GLU A 67 -7.07 7.39 5.56
N ASP A 68 -6.23 6.82 6.41
CA ASP A 68 -4.90 7.33 6.77
C ASP A 68 -3.78 6.89 5.80
N LEU A 69 -4.09 6.14 4.73
CA LEU A 69 -3.13 5.65 3.71
C LEU A 69 -3.26 6.38 2.36
#